data_AF-A0A2N4YBJ6-F1
#
_entry.id   AF-A0A2N4YBJ6-F1
#
_cell.length_a   1.000
_cell.length_b   1.000
_cell.length_c   1.000
_cell.angle_alpha   90.00
_cell.angle_beta   90.00
_cell.angle_gamma   90.00
#
_symmetry.space_group_name_H-M   'P 1'
#
loop_
_entity.id
_entity.type
_entity.pdbx_description
1 polymer ?
#
loop_
_entity_poly.entity_id
_entity_poly.type
_entity_poly.pdbx_seq_one_letter_code
_entity_poly.pdbx_strand_id
1 'polypeptide(L)'
;MSFHGRVSGTRIKRALGVQAALEWAFRIEQAQLELPLPKDVTEEGFGFGLEYVLLQRAALGCKIDGGQHKIGGYTHEDAEVIAATVAGIPDSLGGKRMAIRVAELARAGLTPDWMPGAVPRCVPTIVKQNQHGTHAGAIVVGTERVCVRGPGARATWKTVDILACPVTFSPHPQQIDAARRGYDDWWQALGWVREGLIAGGMLREVEVTVAMPKARPWLR
;
A
#
# COMPACT_ATOMS: atom_id res chain seq x y z
N MET A 1 16.54 11.69 54.89
CA MET A 1 16.38 13.01 54.26
C MET A 1 16.98 12.96 52.87
N SER A 2 16.17 13.29 51.85
CA SER A 2 16.58 14.07 50.67
C SER A 2 17.36 13.34 49.56
N PHE A 3 17.07 13.43 48.26
CA PHE A 3 16.08 14.16 47.46
C PHE A 3 15.66 13.25 46.29
N HIS A 4 14.44 12.72 46.27
CA HIS A 4 13.81 12.34 44.99
C HIS A 4 13.10 13.58 44.48
N GLY A 5 13.85 14.41 43.77
CA GLY A 5 13.29 15.56 43.07
C GLY A 5 12.27 15.07 42.06
N ARG A 6 10.98 15.21 42.38
CA ARG A 6 9.92 15.28 41.37
C ARG A 6 10.20 16.53 40.55
N VAL A 7 10.93 16.37 39.46
CA VAL A 7 10.92 17.34 38.38
C VAL A 7 9.64 17.08 37.59
N SER A 8 8.52 17.66 38.03
CA SER A 8 7.38 17.90 37.14
C SER A 8 7.73 19.06 36.21
N GLY A 9 8.77 18.87 35.40
CA GLY A 9 8.98 19.70 34.23
C GLY A 9 7.90 19.30 33.24
N THR A 10 7.10 20.26 32.78
CA THR A 10 6.24 20.10 31.61
C THR A 10 7.11 19.60 30.45
N ARG A 11 7.21 18.28 30.27
CA ARG A 11 7.83 17.70 29.07
C ARG A 11 7.05 18.26 27.89
N ILE A 12 7.75 19.00 27.04
CA ILE A 12 7.18 19.54 25.81
C ILE A 12 6.80 18.33 24.96
N LYS A 13 5.49 18.11 24.76
CA LYS A 13 5.03 17.03 23.90
C LYS A 13 5.43 17.32 22.46
N ARG A 14 5.85 16.27 21.75
CA ARG A 14 6.16 16.37 20.33
C ARG A 14 4.85 16.41 19.55
N ALA A 15 4.51 17.58 19.02
CA ALA A 15 3.36 17.75 18.15
C ALA A 15 3.58 17.06 16.80
N LEU A 16 2.75 16.07 16.46
CA LEU A 16 2.81 15.30 15.22
C LEU A 16 1.44 15.29 14.53
N GLY A 17 1.42 15.33 13.19
CA GLY A 17 0.23 14.95 12.42
C GLY A 17 -0.01 13.44 12.51
N VAL A 18 -1.24 12.98 12.27
CA VAL A 18 -1.57 11.54 12.42
C VAL A 18 -0.68 10.64 11.56
N GLN A 19 -0.37 11.03 10.32
CA GLN A 19 0.52 10.27 9.45
C GLN A 19 1.93 10.17 10.04
N ALA A 20 2.49 11.28 10.53
CA ALA A 20 3.82 11.29 11.12
C ALA A 20 3.88 10.51 12.44
N ALA A 21 2.80 10.52 13.24
CA ALA A 21 2.68 9.72 14.44
C ALA A 21 2.66 8.22 14.12
N LEU A 22 1.94 7.81 13.07
CA LEU A 22 1.90 6.42 12.61
C LEU A 22 3.24 5.97 12.03
N GLU A 23 3.87 6.78 11.18
CA GLU A 23 5.20 6.49 10.65
C GLU A 23 6.21 6.37 11.78
N TRP A 24 6.17 7.25 12.78
CA TRP A 24 7.02 7.12 13.96
C TRP A 24 6.74 5.82 14.73
N ALA A 25 5.48 5.50 15.03
CA ALA A 25 5.11 4.31 15.80
C ALA A 25 5.51 3.00 15.09
N PHE A 26 5.21 2.86 13.80
CA PHE A 26 5.42 1.60 13.08
C PHE A 26 6.79 1.48 12.42
N ARG A 27 7.39 2.58 11.95
CA ARG A 27 8.69 2.54 11.25
C ARG A 27 9.87 2.74 12.19
N ILE A 28 9.77 3.67 13.13
CA ILE A 28 10.88 4.04 14.03
C ILE A 28 10.81 3.22 15.32
N GLU A 29 9.64 3.20 15.96
CA GLU A 29 9.41 2.45 17.20
C GLU A 29 9.13 0.96 16.96
N GLN A 30 8.89 0.56 15.70
CA GLN A 30 8.60 -0.82 15.29
C GLN A 30 7.44 -1.46 16.06
N ALA A 31 6.45 -0.67 16.45
CA ALA A 31 5.25 -1.17 17.10
C ALA A 31 4.55 -2.24 16.25
N GLN A 32 3.95 -3.22 16.91
CA GLN A 32 3.26 -4.33 16.26
C GLN A 32 1.76 -4.21 16.46
N LEU A 33 1.00 -4.69 15.47
CA LEU A 33 -0.45 -4.85 15.61
C LEU A 33 -0.71 -6.16 16.34
N GLU A 34 -1.38 -6.10 17.48
CA GLU A 34 -1.92 -7.28 18.15
C GLU A 34 -3.18 -7.74 17.43
N LEU A 35 -3.00 -8.65 16.47
CA LEU A 35 -4.10 -9.25 15.72
C LEU A 35 -4.54 -10.56 16.40
N PRO A 36 -5.85 -10.83 16.51
CA PRO A 36 -6.31 -12.09 17.06
C PRO A 36 -5.89 -13.25 16.15
N LEU A 37 -5.68 -14.41 16.76
CA LEU A 37 -5.32 -15.64 16.08
C LEU A 37 -6.32 -15.94 14.94
N PRO A 38 -5.84 -16.33 13.75
CA PRO A 38 -6.70 -16.80 12.67
C PRO A 38 -7.54 -18.00 13.14
N LYS A 39 -8.83 -18.00 12.80
CA LYS A 39 -9.77 -19.06 13.25
C LYS A 39 -9.59 -20.40 12.52
N ASP A 40 -8.99 -20.37 11.33
CA ASP A 40 -8.91 -21.53 10.42
C ASP A 40 -7.56 -22.25 10.44
N VAL A 41 -6.71 -21.97 11.42
CA VAL A 41 -5.40 -22.63 11.57
C VAL A 41 -5.56 -23.79 12.54
N THR A 42 -5.63 -25.01 12.00
CA THR A 42 -5.69 -26.26 12.79
C THR A 42 -4.31 -26.77 13.21
N GLU A 43 -3.25 -26.29 12.56
CA GLU A 43 -1.87 -26.69 12.85
C GLU A 43 -1.12 -25.49 13.43
N GLU A 44 -0.79 -25.57 14.73
CA GLU A 44 0.33 -24.81 15.25
C GLU A 44 1.56 -25.15 14.39
N GLY A 45 2.20 -24.16 13.79
CA GLY A 45 3.38 -24.38 12.95
C GLY A 45 4.40 -25.25 13.70
N PHE A 46 5.03 -26.20 12.99
CA PHE A 46 5.97 -27.14 13.58
C PHE A 46 7.14 -26.38 14.24
N GLY A 47 7.13 -26.29 15.57
CA GLY A 47 8.20 -25.67 16.34
C GLY A 47 9.36 -26.65 16.48
N PHE A 48 10.58 -26.22 16.14
CA PHE A 48 11.76 -26.99 16.49
C PHE A 48 12.00 -26.89 18.00
N GLY A 49 12.34 -28.02 18.63
CA GLY A 49 12.79 -28.02 20.02
C GLY A 49 14.00 -27.11 20.21
N LEU A 50 14.10 -26.47 21.38
CA LEU A 50 15.17 -25.51 21.70
C LEU A 50 16.57 -26.10 21.43
N GLU A 51 16.76 -27.39 21.73
CA GLU A 51 17.98 -28.15 21.49
C GLU A 51 18.39 -28.16 20.01
N TYR A 52 17.43 -28.44 19.11
CA TYR A 52 17.65 -28.43 17.67
C TYR A 52 18.03 -27.04 17.16
N VAL A 53 17.36 -26.01 17.67
CA VAL A 53 17.68 -24.61 17.34
C VAL A 53 19.10 -24.27 17.79
N LEU A 54 19.49 -24.62 19.02
CA LEU A 54 20.84 -24.36 19.54
C LEU A 54 21.92 -25.10 18.75
N LEU A 55 21.69 -26.35 18.34
CA LEU A 55 22.58 -27.11 17.45
C LEU A 55 22.78 -26.43 16.09
N GLN A 56 21.70 -25.98 15.45
CA GLN A 56 21.76 -25.21 14.19
C GLN A 56 22.52 -23.89 14.37
N ARG A 57 22.27 -23.15 15.47
CA ARG A 57 22.99 -21.91 15.77
C ARG A 57 24.48 -22.14 16.00
N ALA A 58 24.85 -23.22 16.69
CA ALA A 58 26.24 -23.60 16.92
C ALA A 58 26.94 -24.02 15.62
N ALA A 59 26.25 -24.75 14.74
CA ALA A 59 26.78 -25.17 13.44
C ALA A 59 27.13 -23.98 12.52
N LEU A 60 26.41 -22.86 12.64
CA LEU A 60 26.69 -21.63 11.89
C LEU A 60 27.99 -20.94 12.33
N GLY A 61 28.54 -21.28 13.50
CA GLY A 61 29.84 -20.79 13.97
C GLY A 61 29.88 -19.28 14.30
N CYS A 62 28.73 -18.61 14.26
CA CYS A 62 28.60 -17.19 14.55
C CYS A 62 27.35 -16.94 15.41
N LYS A 63 27.38 -15.86 16.20
CA LYS A 63 26.19 -15.41 16.93
C LYS A 63 25.20 -14.87 15.90
N ILE A 64 24.07 -15.55 15.73
CA ILE A 64 22.97 -15.03 14.93
C ILE A 64 22.52 -13.71 15.55
N ASP A 65 22.64 -12.63 14.80
CA ASP A 65 22.00 -11.38 15.16
C ASP A 65 20.49 -11.55 15.01
N GLY A 66 19.79 -11.68 16.15
CA GLY A 66 18.35 -11.88 16.18
C GLY A 66 17.55 -10.63 15.78
N GLY A 67 18.18 -9.63 15.17
CA GLY A 67 17.52 -8.38 14.78
C GLY A 67 16.97 -7.61 15.97
N GLN A 68 17.59 -7.76 17.16
CA GLN A 68 17.16 -7.05 18.36
C GLN A 68 17.57 -5.58 18.23
N HIS A 69 16.80 -4.82 17.44
CA HIS A 69 17.07 -3.41 17.13
C HIS A 69 16.92 -2.48 18.36
N LYS A 70 16.39 -2.98 19.49
CA LYS A 70 16.35 -2.30 20.79
C LYS A 70 16.70 -3.27 21.92
N ILE A 71 17.54 -2.81 22.85
CA ILE A 71 17.89 -3.55 24.07
C ILE A 71 16.60 -3.82 24.87
N GLY A 72 16.21 -5.10 24.99
CA GLY A 72 15.09 -5.54 25.82
C GLY A 72 13.71 -5.53 25.15
N GLY A 73 13.61 -5.31 23.82
CA GLY A 73 12.31 -5.34 23.13
C GLY A 73 11.34 -4.21 23.54
N TYR A 74 11.85 -3.15 24.17
CA TYR A 74 11.05 -2.04 24.66
C TYR A 74 10.50 -1.21 23.49
N THR A 75 9.18 -1.26 23.29
CA THR A 75 8.43 -0.36 22.42
C THR A 75 7.94 0.81 23.27
N HIS A 76 8.01 2.04 22.75
CA HIS A 76 7.53 3.20 23.51
C HIS A 76 6.02 3.09 23.80
N GLU A 77 5.59 3.42 25.02
CA GLU A 77 4.19 3.30 25.47
C GLU A 77 3.21 4.03 24.53
N ASP A 78 3.51 5.27 24.13
CA ASP A 78 2.71 6.00 23.14
C ASP A 78 2.60 5.27 21.78
N ALA A 79 3.65 4.56 21.35
CA ALA A 79 3.62 3.79 20.11
C ALA A 79 2.72 2.54 20.24
N GLU A 80 2.70 1.89 21.41
CA GLU A 80 1.76 0.82 21.72
C GLU A 80 0.31 1.32 21.73
N VAL A 81 0.05 2.48 22.34
CA VAL A 81 -1.28 3.11 22.34
C VAL A 81 -1.74 3.44 20.91
N ILE A 82 -0.83 3.96 20.06
CA ILE A 82 -1.11 4.19 18.64
C ILE A 82 -1.44 2.88 17.93
N ALA A 83 -0.66 1.82 18.14
CA ALA A 83 -0.90 0.53 17.51
C ALA A 83 -2.23 -0.09 17.95
N ALA A 84 -2.57 -0.02 19.25
CA ALA A 84 -3.84 -0.48 19.79
C ALA A 84 -5.03 0.30 19.21
N THR A 85 -4.88 1.62 19.04
CA THR A 85 -5.90 2.45 18.39
C THR A 85 -6.12 2.02 16.95
N VAL A 86 -5.04 1.78 16.18
CA VAL A 86 -5.13 1.29 14.80
C VAL A 86 -5.76 -0.10 14.71
N ALA A 87 -5.46 -1.00 15.65
CA ALA A 87 -6.08 -2.32 15.72
C ALA A 87 -7.61 -2.24 15.95
N GLY A 88 -8.09 -1.15 16.56
CA GLY A 88 -9.50 -0.88 16.82
C GLY A 88 -10.30 -0.31 15.65
N ILE A 89 -9.71 -0.13 14.45
CA ILE A 89 -10.44 0.40 13.28
C ILE A 89 -11.71 -0.43 13.04
N PRO A 90 -12.89 0.21 12.90
CA PRO A 90 -14.15 -0.49 12.74
C PRO A 90 -14.30 -1.12 11.35
N ASP A 91 -15.14 -2.16 11.25
CA ASP A 91 -15.39 -2.88 9.98
C ASP A 91 -15.99 -1.97 8.89
N SER A 92 -16.72 -0.91 9.27
CA SER A 92 -17.22 0.11 8.34
C SER A 92 -16.11 0.89 7.62
N LEU A 93 -14.90 0.92 8.19
CA LEU A 93 -13.69 1.52 7.61
C LEU A 93 -12.70 0.44 7.13
N GLY A 94 -13.16 -0.79 6.94
CA GLY A 94 -12.34 -1.92 6.46
C GLY A 94 -11.68 -2.76 7.57
N GLY A 95 -11.94 -2.44 8.84
CA GLY A 95 -11.57 -3.26 9.99
C GLY A 95 -10.09 -3.62 10.03
N LYS A 96 -9.81 -4.89 10.36
CA LYS A 96 -8.44 -5.43 10.43
C LYS A 96 -7.65 -5.31 9.13
N ARG A 97 -8.29 -5.46 7.97
CA ARG A 97 -7.60 -5.33 6.67
C ARG A 97 -7.10 -3.90 6.47
N MET A 98 -7.90 -2.91 6.86
CA MET A 98 -7.47 -1.51 6.82
C MET A 98 -6.40 -1.23 7.87
N ALA A 99 -6.53 -1.76 9.10
CA ALA A 99 -5.50 -1.61 10.14
C ALA A 99 -4.14 -2.12 9.67
N ILE A 100 -4.08 -3.32 9.09
CA ILE A 100 -2.86 -3.88 8.49
C ILE A 100 -2.33 -2.96 7.39
N ARG A 101 -3.20 -2.53 6.47
CA ARG A 101 -2.81 -1.64 5.37
C ARG A 101 -2.23 -0.31 5.87
N VAL A 102 -2.83 0.30 6.89
CA VAL A 102 -2.34 1.53 7.53
C VAL A 102 -0.96 1.31 8.15
N ALA A 103 -0.79 0.23 8.91
CA ALA A 103 0.49 -0.10 9.53
C ALA A 103 1.59 -0.35 8.50
N GLU A 104 1.32 -1.11 7.44
CA GLU A 104 2.29 -1.41 6.39
C GLU A 104 2.68 -0.16 5.58
N LEU A 105 1.72 0.70 5.25
CA LEU A 105 2.00 1.99 4.61
C LEU A 105 2.84 2.90 5.51
N ALA A 106 2.56 2.94 6.81
CA ALA A 106 3.34 3.71 7.77
C ALA A 106 4.78 3.17 7.92
N ARG A 107 4.97 1.85 7.94
CA ARG A 107 6.29 1.20 7.93
C ARG A 107 7.10 1.59 6.70
N ALA A 108 6.46 1.61 5.54
CA ALA A 108 7.09 2.00 4.29
C ALA A 108 7.30 3.53 4.17
N GLY A 109 6.62 4.35 4.97
CA GLY A 109 6.54 5.79 4.78
C GLY A 109 5.86 6.15 3.45
N LEU A 110 4.88 5.34 3.04
CA LEU A 110 4.15 5.48 1.80
C LEU A 110 2.69 5.84 2.08
N THR A 111 2.02 6.29 1.03
CA THR A 111 0.57 6.51 1.00
C THR A 111 -0.02 5.66 -0.12
N PRO A 112 -1.33 5.33 -0.09
CA PRO A 112 -1.94 4.55 -1.16
C PRO A 112 -1.73 5.23 -2.50
N ASP A 113 -1.38 4.47 -3.54
CA ASP A 113 -1.29 5.04 -4.89
C ASP A 113 -2.68 5.43 -5.40
N TRP A 114 -2.93 6.74 -5.53
CA TRP A 114 -4.15 7.29 -6.12
C TRP A 114 -4.03 7.53 -7.63
N MET A 115 -2.94 7.06 -8.25
CA MET A 115 -2.57 7.24 -9.64
C MET A 115 -2.40 8.73 -10.01
N PRO A 116 -1.34 9.39 -9.52
CA PRO A 116 -1.10 10.81 -9.76
C PRO A 116 -0.99 11.11 -11.27
N GLY A 117 -1.79 12.06 -11.76
CA GLY A 117 -1.77 12.46 -13.16
C GLY A 117 -2.31 11.42 -14.14
N ALA A 118 -2.97 10.36 -13.66
CA ALA A 118 -3.54 9.34 -14.54
C ALA A 118 -4.67 9.93 -15.40
N VAL A 119 -4.53 9.74 -16.72
CA VAL A 119 -5.51 10.09 -17.73
C VAL A 119 -5.69 8.86 -18.63
N PRO A 120 -6.92 8.37 -18.85
CA PRO A 120 -7.16 7.25 -19.76
C PRO A 120 -6.67 7.57 -21.17
N ARG A 121 -5.86 6.68 -21.76
CA ARG A 121 -5.39 6.80 -23.15
C ARG A 121 -5.87 5.62 -23.97
N CYS A 122 -6.31 5.90 -25.20
CA CYS A 122 -6.58 4.87 -26.18
C CYS A 122 -5.25 4.26 -26.65
N VAL A 123 -5.05 2.98 -26.38
CA VAL A 123 -3.83 2.23 -26.69
C VAL A 123 -4.17 0.98 -27.49
N PRO A 124 -3.32 0.53 -28.41
CA PRO A 124 -3.52 -0.71 -29.13
C PRO A 124 -3.48 -1.91 -28.17
N THR A 125 -4.42 -2.84 -28.31
CA THR A 125 -4.45 -4.08 -27.54
C THR A 125 -3.38 -5.06 -28.03
N ILE A 126 -3.14 -5.07 -29.35
CA ILE A 126 -2.12 -5.91 -29.96
C ILE A 126 -0.93 -5.02 -30.28
N VAL A 127 0.21 -5.33 -29.68
CA VAL A 127 1.46 -4.61 -29.88
C VAL A 127 2.51 -5.60 -30.37
N LYS A 128 3.17 -5.27 -31.48
CA LYS A 128 4.23 -6.07 -32.10
C LYS A 128 5.54 -5.28 -32.07
N GLN A 129 6.66 -6.00 -31.98
CA GLN A 129 7.99 -5.39 -31.97
C GLN A 129 8.83 -5.96 -33.13
N ASN A 130 9.53 -5.08 -33.83
CA ASN A 130 10.50 -5.44 -34.86
C ASN A 130 11.78 -4.60 -34.70
N GLN A 131 12.74 -4.75 -35.61
CA GLN A 131 14.01 -4.00 -35.61
C GLN A 131 13.84 -2.46 -35.70
N HIS A 132 12.67 -1.98 -36.12
CA HIS A 132 12.32 -0.55 -36.21
C HIS A 132 11.49 -0.06 -35.02
N GLY A 133 11.27 -0.92 -34.02
CA GLY A 133 10.56 -0.59 -32.79
C GLY A 133 9.15 -1.18 -32.70
N THR A 134 8.33 -0.52 -31.88
CA THR A 134 7.01 -1.00 -31.48
C THR A 134 5.93 -0.46 -32.41
N HIS A 135 5.07 -1.34 -32.92
CA HIS A 135 3.94 -0.97 -33.78
C HIS A 135 2.65 -1.68 -33.39
N ALA A 136 1.52 -1.09 -33.75
CA ALA A 136 0.21 -1.65 -33.48
C ALA A 136 -0.09 -2.84 -34.42
N GLY A 137 -0.59 -3.94 -33.86
CA GLY A 137 -1.09 -5.07 -34.63
C GLY A 137 -2.52 -4.84 -35.12
N ALA A 138 -2.90 -5.56 -36.17
CA ALA A 138 -4.25 -5.53 -36.74
C ALA A 138 -4.85 -6.93 -36.81
N ILE A 139 -6.17 -7.00 -36.78
CA ILE A 139 -7.00 -8.20 -37.01
C ILE A 139 -7.84 -7.99 -38.26
N VAL A 140 -8.21 -9.09 -38.94
CA VAL A 140 -9.17 -9.05 -40.04
C VAL A 140 -10.57 -8.90 -39.46
N VAL A 141 -11.28 -7.83 -39.82
CA VAL A 141 -12.67 -7.56 -39.39
C VAL A 141 -13.70 -7.83 -40.49
N GLY A 142 -13.24 -8.03 -41.72
CA GLY A 142 -14.10 -8.37 -42.86
C GLY A 142 -13.27 -8.64 -44.11
N THR A 143 -13.94 -9.10 -45.17
CA THR A 143 -13.34 -9.29 -46.48
C THR A 143 -14.21 -8.62 -47.53
N GLU A 144 -13.60 -7.86 -48.43
CA GLU A 144 -14.32 -7.17 -49.51
C GLU A 144 -13.75 -7.52 -50.89
N ARG A 145 -14.60 -7.47 -51.91
CA ARG A 145 -14.19 -7.61 -53.31
C ARG A 145 -14.06 -6.25 -53.95
N VAL A 146 -12.85 -5.89 -54.34
CA VAL A 146 -12.54 -4.61 -54.98
C VAL A 146 -12.17 -4.84 -56.44
N CYS A 147 -12.68 -3.99 -57.32
CA CYS A 147 -12.33 -3.99 -58.72
C CYS A 147 -11.04 -3.19 -58.91
N VAL A 148 -9.97 -3.83 -59.37
CA VAL A 148 -8.66 -3.21 -59.56
C VAL A 148 -8.38 -3.08 -61.05
N ARG A 149 -7.81 -1.94 -61.46
CA ARG A 149 -7.42 -1.69 -62.85
C ARG A 149 -6.29 -2.66 -63.22
N GLY A 150 -6.53 -3.51 -64.20
CA GLY A 150 -5.51 -4.41 -64.75
C GLY A 150 -4.59 -3.70 -65.76
N PRO A 151 -3.55 -4.37 -66.26
CA PRO A 151 -2.64 -3.84 -67.29
C PRO A 151 -3.30 -3.52 -68.66
N GLY A 152 -4.62 -3.71 -68.80
CA GLY A 152 -5.39 -3.46 -70.03
C GLY A 152 -6.84 -3.02 -69.74
N ALA A 153 -7.71 -3.07 -70.75
CA ALA A 153 -9.09 -2.57 -70.66
C ALA A 153 -10.06 -3.44 -69.82
N ARG A 154 -9.62 -4.61 -69.32
CA ARG A 154 -10.43 -5.48 -68.45
C ARG A 154 -10.09 -5.25 -66.99
N ALA A 155 -11.13 -5.01 -66.18
CA ALA A 155 -11.00 -4.86 -64.75
C ALA A 155 -10.92 -6.24 -64.06
N THR A 156 -10.05 -6.36 -63.06
CA THR A 156 -9.79 -7.61 -62.33
C THR A 156 -10.34 -7.48 -60.91
N TRP A 157 -11.15 -8.44 -60.48
CA TRP A 157 -11.67 -8.47 -59.11
C TRP A 157 -10.68 -9.17 -58.17
N LYS A 158 -10.37 -8.52 -57.04
CA LYS A 158 -9.55 -9.11 -55.96
C LYS A 158 -10.32 -9.07 -54.65
N THR A 159 -10.21 -10.14 -53.88
CA THR A 159 -10.66 -10.17 -52.48
C THR A 159 -9.55 -9.61 -51.60
N VAL A 160 -9.88 -8.67 -50.73
CA VAL A 160 -8.96 -7.99 -49.83
C VAL A 160 -9.50 -8.06 -48.40
N ASP A 161 -8.61 -8.37 -47.46
CA ASP A 161 -8.92 -8.37 -46.04
C ASP A 161 -8.99 -6.93 -45.52
N ILE A 162 -10.10 -6.58 -44.85
CA ILE A 162 -10.25 -5.33 -44.12
C ILE A 162 -9.65 -5.52 -42.74
N LEU A 163 -8.60 -4.75 -42.45
CA LEU A 163 -7.87 -4.82 -41.20
C LEU A 163 -8.29 -3.70 -40.25
N ALA A 164 -8.42 -4.01 -38.96
CA ALA A 164 -8.61 -3.02 -37.91
C ALA A 164 -7.63 -3.28 -36.75
N CYS A 165 -7.17 -2.21 -36.11
CA CYS A 165 -6.40 -2.31 -34.87
C CYS A 165 -7.36 -2.35 -33.68
N PRO A 166 -7.42 -3.44 -32.90
CA PRO A 166 -8.20 -3.45 -31.67
C PRO A 166 -7.51 -2.54 -30.64
N VAL A 167 -8.28 -1.70 -29.99
CA VAL A 167 -7.80 -0.72 -29.00
C VAL A 167 -8.49 -0.94 -27.66
N THR A 168 -7.83 -0.49 -26.59
CA THR A 168 -8.35 -0.45 -25.21
C THR A 168 -7.96 0.87 -24.55
N PHE A 169 -8.59 1.22 -23.42
CA PHE A 169 -8.21 2.38 -22.63
C PHE A 169 -7.33 1.96 -21.46
N SER A 170 -6.14 2.57 -21.34
CA SER A 170 -5.20 2.32 -20.24
C SER A 170 -4.64 3.63 -19.67
N PRO A 171 -4.59 3.79 -18.33
CA PRO A 171 -5.32 2.98 -17.36
C PRO A 171 -6.84 3.12 -17.54
N HIS A 172 -7.59 2.07 -17.21
CA HIS A 172 -9.04 2.10 -17.39
C HIS A 172 -9.66 3.09 -16.38
N PRO A 173 -10.69 3.88 -16.75
CA PRO A 173 -11.31 4.84 -15.82
C PRO A 173 -11.69 4.23 -14.46
N GLN A 174 -12.23 3.01 -14.46
CA GLN A 174 -12.58 2.28 -13.23
C GLN A 174 -11.37 1.95 -12.34
N GLN A 175 -10.17 1.76 -12.90
CA GLN A 175 -8.94 1.55 -12.13
C GLN A 175 -8.54 2.84 -11.41
N ILE A 176 -8.62 3.98 -12.10
CA ILE A 176 -8.37 5.29 -11.51
C ILE A 176 -9.36 5.57 -10.37
N ASP A 177 -10.64 5.30 -10.60
CA ASP A 177 -11.68 5.50 -9.57
C ASP A 177 -11.48 4.57 -8.38
N ALA A 178 -11.09 3.32 -8.61
CA ALA A 178 -10.78 2.37 -7.53
C ALA A 178 -9.56 2.81 -6.72
N ALA A 179 -8.50 3.30 -7.37
CA ALA A 179 -7.31 3.83 -6.70
C ALA A 179 -7.65 5.04 -5.81
N ARG A 180 -8.44 5.99 -6.34
CA ARG A 180 -8.91 7.17 -5.59
C ARG A 180 -9.80 6.79 -4.42
N ARG A 181 -10.76 5.87 -4.59
CA ARG A 181 -11.55 5.32 -3.48
C ARG A 181 -10.66 4.68 -2.41
N GLY A 182 -9.66 3.89 -2.84
CA GLY A 182 -8.72 3.27 -1.91
C GLY A 182 -7.88 4.26 -1.11
N TYR A 183 -7.61 5.45 -1.66
CA TYR A 183 -7.01 6.56 -0.93
C TYR A 183 -8.00 7.22 0.03
N ASP A 184 -9.24 7.48 -0.41
CA ASP A 184 -10.29 8.05 0.43
C ASP A 184 -10.58 7.16 1.64
N ASP A 185 -10.70 5.84 1.46
CA ASP A 185 -10.93 4.87 2.54
C ASP A 185 -9.81 4.91 3.59
N TRP A 186 -8.56 4.97 3.13
CA TRP A 186 -7.39 5.12 4.01
C TRP A 186 -7.38 6.47 4.72
N TRP A 187 -7.75 7.55 4.03
CA TRP A 187 -7.81 8.89 4.60
C TRP A 187 -8.88 8.98 5.70
N GLN A 188 -10.05 8.35 5.51
CA GLN A 188 -11.09 8.25 6.53
C GLN A 188 -10.62 7.43 7.74
N ALA A 189 -9.92 6.32 7.50
CA ALA A 189 -9.33 5.53 8.58
C ALA A 189 -8.32 6.33 9.41
N LEU A 190 -7.47 7.15 8.76
CA LEU A 190 -6.57 8.05 9.45
C LEU A 190 -7.30 9.11 10.28
N GLY A 191 -8.40 9.66 9.75
CA GLY A 191 -9.25 10.61 10.46
C GLY A 191 -9.84 10.00 11.74
N TRP A 192 -10.33 8.77 11.64
CA TRP A 192 -10.85 8.01 12.77
C TRP A 192 -9.77 7.72 13.82
N VAL A 193 -8.58 7.27 13.41
CA VAL A 193 -7.44 7.04 14.33
C VAL A 193 -7.04 8.34 15.02
N ARG A 194 -6.93 9.44 14.28
CA ARG A 194 -6.60 10.77 14.81
C ARG A 194 -7.61 11.18 15.89
N GLU A 195 -8.90 11.08 15.58
CA GLU A 195 -9.97 11.45 16.51
C GLU A 195 -9.96 10.56 17.75
N GLY A 196 -9.74 9.26 17.59
CA GLY A 196 -9.56 8.33 18.70
C GLY A 196 -8.37 8.68 19.61
N LEU A 197 -7.22 9.05 19.02
CA LEU A 197 -6.02 9.44 19.78
C LEU A 197 -6.21 10.78 20.52
N ILE A 198 -6.82 11.76 19.87
CA ILE A 198 -7.11 13.08 20.48
C ILE A 198 -8.13 12.93 21.61
N ALA A 199 -9.24 12.22 21.36
CA ALA A 199 -10.29 12.02 22.34
C ALA A 199 -9.82 11.15 23.52
N GLY A 200 -8.97 10.16 23.26
CA GLY A 200 -8.41 9.30 24.30
C GLY A 200 -7.46 10.03 25.24
N GLY A 201 -6.65 10.97 24.73
CA GLY A 201 -5.76 11.79 25.56
C GLY A 201 -4.69 11.01 26.34
N MET A 202 -4.44 9.75 25.98
CA MET A 202 -3.57 8.82 26.70
C MET A 202 -2.08 8.96 26.37
N LEU A 203 -1.74 9.73 25.33
CA LEU A 203 -0.35 9.91 24.88
C LEU A 203 0.43 10.84 25.83
N ARG A 204 1.59 10.37 26.27
CA ARG A 204 2.42 11.03 27.28
C ARG A 204 3.41 12.01 26.68
N GLU A 205 4.10 11.61 25.61
CA GLU A 205 5.19 12.35 24.97
C GLU A 205 4.82 12.87 23.59
N VAL A 206 3.87 12.22 22.90
CA VAL A 206 3.35 12.66 21.61
C VAL A 206 2.04 13.43 21.78
N GLU A 207 1.87 14.51 21.02
CA GLU A 207 0.61 15.21 20.88
C GLU A 207 0.15 15.13 19.43
N VAL A 208 -1.00 14.50 19.19
CA VAL A 208 -1.57 14.39 17.84
C VAL A 208 -2.32 15.68 17.50
N THR A 209 -1.86 16.34 16.45
CA THR A 209 -2.46 17.57 15.94
C THR A 209 -3.61 17.28 14.99
N VAL A 210 -4.35 18.33 14.61
CA VAL A 210 -5.41 18.26 13.60
C VAL A 210 -4.89 18.01 12.17
N ALA A 211 -3.57 18.05 11.95
CA ALA A 211 -2.96 17.92 10.64
C ALA A 211 -3.26 16.56 9.99
N MET A 212 -3.82 16.61 8.78
CA MET A 212 -4.18 15.47 7.95
C MET A 212 -3.44 15.51 6.61
N PRO A 213 -3.23 14.36 5.97
CA PRO A 213 -2.84 14.31 4.56
C PRO A 213 -3.86 15.04 3.68
N LYS A 214 -3.45 15.47 2.48
CA LYS A 214 -4.35 16.14 1.54
C LYS A 214 -5.55 15.24 1.24
N ALA A 215 -6.77 15.75 1.40
CA ALA A 215 -7.98 14.94 1.22
C ALA A 215 -8.16 14.42 -0.21
N ARG A 216 -7.82 15.24 -1.22
CA ARG A 216 -7.95 14.88 -2.64
C ARG A 216 -6.70 15.30 -3.41
N PRO A 217 -5.58 14.55 -3.28
CA PRO A 217 -4.29 14.94 -3.88
C PRO A 217 -4.29 14.95 -5.42
N TRP A 218 -5.31 14.37 -6.07
CA TRP A 218 -5.50 14.41 -7.52
C TRP A 218 -6.22 15.66 -8.03
N LEU A 219 -6.80 16.48 -7.15
CA LEU A 219 -7.32 17.79 -7.52
C LEU A 219 -6.14 18.78 -7.49
N ARG A 220 -5.92 19.48 -8.61
CA ARG A 220 -4.90 20.52 -8.74
C ARG A 220 -5.32 21.78 -7.99
#